data_AF-A0A7S0T7V4-F1
#
_entry.id   AF-A0A7S0T7V4-F1
#
_cell.length_a   1.000
_cell.length_b   1.000
_cell.length_c   1.000
_cell.angle_alpha   90.00
_cell.angle_beta   90.00
_cell.angle_gamma   90.00
#
_symmetry.space_group_name_H-M   'P 1'
#
loop_
_entity.id
_entity.type
_entity.pdbx_description
1 polymer ?
#
loop_
_entity_poly.entity_id
_entity_poly.type
_entity_poly.pdbx_seq_one_letter_code
_entity_poly.pdbx_strand_id
1 'polypeptide(L)'
;LAVCITRRGVYMSRHLARALSSSLPSSSPSPSSSSPRVSRASRIMSRASAGAVATLSTPERLQARVDACNTITAADYASYVPFIVDGHAVGALQPWFADALVAACGSDALERSSDGAVRTSASLTTPDARSAAIAPGLRKLHDDGVITGWRDEIFPCTMGYGREPLLRVERAAASLLGVRAFGVHVNGFVTLANGERELWVAKRAKDKQTFPGKLDHLVAGGLPDGMAPSVCVVKECGEEASVPEWLAKQAKPVGVVSYAMNYNGCCKRDVLFCYDLELPEDFVPVPDDGEVERFERF
;
A
#
# COMPACT_ATOMS: atom_id res chain seq x y z
N LEU A 1 0.50 -7.89 -14.81
CA LEU A 1 -0.82 -7.94 -14.12
C LEU A 1 -0.82 -6.89 -12.99
N ALA A 2 -0.79 -5.60 -13.34
CA ALA A 2 -0.87 -4.50 -12.39
C ALA A 2 -2.19 -3.77 -12.61
N VAL A 3 -3.16 -4.00 -11.73
CA VAL A 3 -4.47 -3.34 -11.80
C VAL A 3 -4.39 -2.07 -10.95
N CYS A 4 -4.19 -0.95 -11.64
CA CYS A 4 -4.28 0.39 -11.08
C CYS A 4 -5.78 0.71 -10.87
N ILE A 5 -6.30 0.50 -9.66
CA ILE A 5 -7.62 1.01 -9.26
C ILE A 5 -7.39 2.14 -8.26
N THR A 6 -7.25 3.35 -8.78
CA THR A 6 -7.48 4.55 -7.98
C THR A 6 -8.98 4.70 -7.78
N ARG A 7 -9.50 4.43 -6.56
CA ARG A 7 -10.79 4.99 -6.17
C ARG A 7 -10.63 6.51 -6.18
N ARG A 8 -11.26 7.19 -7.15
CA ARG A 8 -11.41 8.65 -7.14
C ARG A 8 -12.11 9.06 -5.85
N GLY A 9 -11.34 9.51 -4.86
CA GLY A 9 -11.83 10.21 -3.68
C GLY A 9 -11.51 11.68 -3.80
N VAL A 10 -12.38 12.44 -4.48
CA VAL A 10 -12.35 13.90 -4.48
C VAL A 10 -12.83 14.35 -3.08
N TYR A 11 -11.91 14.70 -2.19
CA TYR A 11 -12.22 15.53 -1.03
C TYR A 11 -11.97 16.99 -1.41
N MET A 12 -12.99 17.64 -1.96
CA MET A 12 -13.09 19.09 -1.94
C MET A 12 -13.91 19.51 -0.72
N SER A 13 -13.26 20.27 0.17
CA SER A 13 -13.86 20.95 1.30
C SER A 13 -15.04 21.82 0.85
N ARG A 14 -16.19 21.64 1.50
CA ARG A 14 -17.39 22.46 1.29
C ARG A 14 -17.30 23.76 2.10
N HIS A 15 -17.48 24.89 1.44
CA HIS A 15 -18.14 26.05 2.04
C HIS A 15 -18.91 26.88 0.98
N LEU A 16 -20.22 27.06 1.26
CA LEU A 16 -21.15 28.13 0.82
C LEU A 16 -21.49 28.17 -0.71
N ALA A 17 -22.73 28.27 -1.20
CA ALA A 17 -24.00 28.72 -0.63
C ALA A 17 -25.23 28.15 -1.40
N ARG A 18 -26.41 28.24 -0.75
CA ARG A 18 -27.82 28.18 -1.20
C ARG A 18 -28.08 28.72 -2.63
N ALA A 19 -29.16 28.45 -3.37
CA ALA A 19 -30.44 27.72 -3.29
C ALA A 19 -30.97 27.69 -4.76
N LEU A 20 -31.86 26.79 -5.20
CA LEU A 20 -33.32 26.98 -5.19
C LEU A 20 -33.97 25.84 -6.00
N SER A 21 -35.14 25.35 -5.52
CA SER A 21 -36.35 24.95 -6.29
C SER A 21 -36.21 23.82 -7.34
N SER A 22 -37.08 22.81 -7.49
CA SER A 22 -38.47 22.57 -7.07
C SER A 22 -38.85 21.14 -7.54
N SER A 23 -39.57 20.38 -6.70
CA SER A 23 -40.80 19.59 -6.97
C SER A 23 -41.08 19.06 -8.41
N LEU A 24 -41.62 17.87 -8.71
CA LEU A 24 -42.48 16.88 -8.01
C LEU A 24 -42.78 15.73 -9.05
N PRO A 25 -43.69 14.73 -8.85
CA PRO A 25 -43.30 13.32 -8.87
C PRO A 25 -44.09 12.36 -9.81
N SER A 26 -43.72 11.07 -9.73
CA SER A 26 -44.55 9.84 -9.73
C SER A 26 -45.57 9.54 -10.85
N SER A 27 -45.52 8.30 -11.35
CA SER A 27 -46.72 7.43 -11.40
C SER A 27 -46.38 5.97 -11.74
N SER A 28 -46.75 5.06 -10.83
CA SER A 28 -47.33 3.73 -11.10
C SER A 28 -48.87 3.89 -10.94
N PRO A 29 -49.79 2.90 -11.14
CA PRO A 29 -49.71 1.42 -11.21
C PRO A 29 -50.51 0.85 -12.43
N SER A 30 -50.73 -0.45 -12.71
CA SER A 30 -51.55 -1.44 -11.98
C SER A 30 -51.66 -2.75 -12.81
N PRO A 31 -52.12 -3.87 -12.23
CA PRO A 31 -52.13 -5.21 -12.84
C PRO A 31 -53.52 -5.74 -13.23
N SER A 32 -53.56 -6.73 -14.12
CA SER A 32 -54.60 -7.76 -14.30
C SER A 32 -54.01 -8.79 -15.30
N SER A 33 -54.27 -10.10 -15.31
CA SER A 33 -55.49 -10.84 -15.04
C SER A 33 -55.23 -12.37 -14.90
N SER A 34 -56.12 -13.04 -14.18
CA SER A 34 -56.70 -14.39 -14.38
C SER A 34 -55.86 -15.58 -14.93
N SER A 35 -55.79 -16.62 -14.09
CA SER A 35 -55.71 -18.06 -14.42
C SER A 35 -57.07 -18.60 -14.93
N PRO A 36 -57.29 -19.91 -15.26
CA PRO A 36 -56.37 -21.06 -15.36
C PRO A 36 -56.62 -21.96 -16.61
N ARG A 37 -55.74 -22.93 -16.88
CA ARG A 37 -56.15 -24.27 -17.39
C ARG A 37 -55.03 -25.29 -17.23
N VAL A 38 -55.34 -26.34 -16.47
CA VAL A 38 -54.52 -27.52 -16.24
C VAL A 38 -54.72 -28.48 -17.41
N SER A 39 -53.63 -28.94 -18.04
CA SER A 39 -53.58 -30.26 -18.64
C SER A 39 -52.24 -30.91 -18.29
N ARG A 40 -52.34 -32.17 -17.88
CA ARG A 40 -51.32 -32.96 -17.20
C ARG A 40 -50.80 -33.97 -18.22
N ALA A 41 -49.58 -33.77 -18.72
CA ALA A 41 -48.88 -34.84 -19.45
C ALA A 41 -47.35 -34.63 -19.41
N SER A 42 -46.66 -35.74 -19.15
CA SER A 42 -45.23 -35.99 -19.30
C SER A 42 -44.27 -35.40 -18.26
N ARG A 43 -43.81 -36.32 -17.40
CA ARG A 43 -42.69 -36.23 -16.48
C ARG A 43 -41.38 -36.46 -17.24
N ILE A 44 -40.35 -35.73 -16.82
CA ILE A 44 -38.92 -36.08 -16.84
C ILE A 44 -38.23 -36.00 -18.22
N MET A 45 -37.77 -34.80 -18.53
CA MET A 45 -36.46 -34.54 -19.14
C MET A 45 -35.91 -33.27 -18.45
N SER A 46 -35.46 -33.39 -17.19
CA SER A 46 -34.61 -32.35 -16.61
C SER A 46 -33.23 -32.49 -17.28
N ARG A 47 -33.06 -31.84 -18.43
CA ARG A 47 -31.74 -31.43 -18.85
C ARG A 47 -31.24 -30.51 -17.75
N ALA A 48 -30.32 -31.00 -16.93
CA ALA A 48 -29.44 -30.14 -16.18
C ALA A 48 -28.82 -29.18 -17.19
N SER A 49 -29.26 -27.93 -17.17
CA SER A 49 -28.39 -26.84 -17.57
C SER A 49 -27.21 -26.95 -16.62
N ALA A 50 -26.12 -27.58 -17.10
CA ALA A 50 -24.82 -27.33 -16.54
C ALA A 50 -24.66 -25.81 -16.65
N GLY A 51 -24.96 -25.12 -15.56
CA GLY A 51 -24.83 -23.68 -15.48
C GLY A 51 -23.43 -23.38 -15.93
N ALA A 52 -23.30 -22.60 -17.00
CA ALA A 52 -22.02 -22.02 -17.35
C ALA A 52 -21.56 -21.27 -16.11
N VAL A 53 -20.57 -21.83 -15.40
CA VAL A 53 -19.90 -21.11 -14.33
C VAL A 53 -19.28 -19.93 -15.04
N ALA A 54 -19.86 -18.74 -14.83
CA ALA A 54 -19.38 -17.54 -15.46
C ALA A 54 -17.90 -17.37 -15.08
N THR A 55 -17.01 -17.49 -16.06
CA THR A 55 -15.58 -17.25 -15.86
C THR A 55 -15.44 -15.79 -15.47
N LEU A 56 -15.08 -15.54 -14.21
CA LEU A 56 -14.87 -14.19 -13.70
C LEU A 56 -13.84 -13.46 -14.56
N SER A 57 -14.12 -12.20 -14.87
CA SER A 57 -13.17 -11.29 -15.50
C SER A 57 -11.91 -11.16 -14.64
N THR A 58 -10.79 -10.76 -15.24
CA THR A 58 -9.55 -10.52 -14.50
C THR A 58 -9.72 -9.54 -13.33
N PRO A 59 -10.45 -8.41 -13.46
CA PRO A 59 -10.75 -7.53 -12.33
C PRO A 59 -11.49 -8.23 -11.18
N GLU A 60 -12.51 -9.02 -11.49
CA GLU A 60 -13.30 -9.74 -10.47
C GLU A 60 -12.45 -10.78 -9.73
N ARG A 61 -11.54 -11.47 -10.42
CA ARG A 61 -10.60 -12.41 -9.79
C ARG A 61 -9.61 -11.73 -8.85
N LEU A 62 -9.27 -10.46 -9.12
CA LEU A 62 -8.28 -9.71 -8.34
C LEU A 62 -8.92 -8.87 -7.22
N GLN A 63 -10.24 -8.65 -7.23
CA GLN A 63 -10.92 -7.83 -6.24
C GLN A 63 -10.67 -8.30 -4.80
N ALA A 64 -10.69 -9.62 -4.57
CA ALA A 64 -10.40 -10.18 -3.24
C ALA A 64 -8.98 -9.82 -2.74
N ARG A 65 -8.01 -9.64 -3.64
CA ARG A 65 -6.64 -9.19 -3.28
C ARG A 65 -6.60 -7.70 -2.98
N VAL A 66 -7.35 -6.91 -3.76
CA VAL A 66 -7.51 -5.47 -3.49
C VAL A 66 -8.15 -5.26 -2.11
N ASP A 67 -9.21 -6.00 -1.80
CA ASP A 67 -9.91 -5.92 -0.52
C ASP A 67 -9.03 -6.36 0.65
N ALA A 68 -8.23 -7.43 0.47
CA ALA A 68 -7.28 -7.89 1.48
C ALA A 68 -6.18 -6.86 1.81
N CYS A 69 -5.87 -5.95 0.89
CA CYS A 69 -4.93 -4.85 1.12
C CYS A 69 -5.63 -3.56 1.60
N ASN A 70 -6.96 -3.52 1.67
CA ASN A 70 -7.75 -2.33 2.02
C ASN A 70 -8.70 -2.61 3.19
N THR A 71 -8.19 -3.24 4.24
CA THR A 71 -9.00 -3.67 5.39
C THR A 71 -9.29 -2.55 6.38
N ILE A 72 -8.61 -1.39 6.29
CA ILE A 72 -8.84 -0.27 7.20
C ILE A 72 -9.91 0.65 6.64
N THR A 73 -11.03 0.74 7.35
CA THR A 73 -12.13 1.65 7.05
C THR A 73 -12.00 2.97 7.81
N ALA A 74 -12.84 3.94 7.47
CA ALA A 74 -12.95 5.19 8.22
C ALA A 74 -13.36 4.96 9.69
N ALA A 75 -14.16 3.93 9.97
CA ALA A 75 -14.55 3.58 11.34
C ALA A 75 -13.38 2.99 12.14
N ASP A 76 -12.54 2.18 11.48
CA ASP A 76 -11.36 1.59 12.13
C ASP A 76 -10.35 2.66 12.58
N TYR A 77 -10.18 3.72 11.78
CA TYR A 77 -9.32 4.85 12.15
C TYR A 77 -9.69 5.48 13.51
N ALA A 78 -10.96 5.43 13.92
CA ALA A 78 -11.39 5.95 15.21
C ALA A 78 -10.87 5.12 16.41
N SER A 79 -10.41 3.89 16.19
CA SER A 79 -9.79 3.04 17.22
C SER A 79 -8.29 3.29 17.38
N TYR A 80 -7.67 3.98 16.41
CA TYR A 80 -6.25 4.34 16.48
C TYR A 80 -6.06 5.68 17.17
N VAL A 81 -4.88 5.83 17.77
CA VAL A 81 -4.43 7.08 18.35
C VAL A 81 -3.73 7.92 17.27
N PRO A 82 -4.21 9.15 16.97
CA PRO A 82 -3.56 9.97 15.97
C PRO A 82 -2.12 10.33 16.38
N PHE A 83 -1.18 10.17 15.44
CA PHE A 83 0.17 10.70 15.57
C PHE A 83 0.25 12.03 14.82
N ILE A 84 0.40 13.12 15.58
CA ILE A 84 0.35 14.48 15.08
C ILE A 84 1.73 15.11 15.17
N VAL A 85 2.23 15.57 14.04
CA VAL A 85 3.51 16.26 13.92
C VAL A 85 3.25 17.62 13.31
N ASP A 86 3.66 18.69 13.99
CA ASP A 86 3.47 20.06 13.49
C ASP A 86 2.00 20.41 13.15
N GLY A 87 1.06 19.93 13.97
CA GLY A 87 -0.38 20.09 13.72
C GLY A 87 -0.97 19.19 12.63
N HIS A 88 -0.19 18.32 12.00
CA HIS A 88 -0.64 17.43 10.94
C HIS A 88 -0.73 15.98 11.42
N ALA A 89 -1.87 15.32 11.18
CA ALA A 89 -2.02 13.88 11.44
C ALA A 89 -1.27 13.05 10.39
N VAL A 90 -0.05 12.61 10.73
CA VAL A 90 0.82 11.84 9.84
C VAL A 90 0.64 10.34 10.01
N GLY A 91 0.24 9.89 11.20
CA GLY A 91 0.18 8.48 11.56
C GLY A 91 -1.03 8.08 12.39
N ALA A 92 -1.18 6.77 12.60
CA ALA A 92 -2.28 6.14 13.32
C ALA A 92 -1.72 4.98 14.16
N LEU A 93 -1.54 5.24 15.45
CA LEU A 93 -0.88 4.36 16.41
C LEU A 93 -1.89 3.41 17.05
N GLN A 94 -1.47 2.19 17.37
CA GLN A 94 -2.22 1.40 18.34
C GLN A 94 -2.15 2.07 19.72
N PRO A 95 -3.21 2.02 20.56
CA PRO A 95 -3.21 2.66 21.87
C PRO A 95 -2.03 2.25 22.75
N TRP A 96 -1.71 0.96 22.80
CA TRP A 96 -0.58 0.44 23.58
C TRP A 96 0.77 0.98 23.09
N PHE A 97 0.93 1.14 21.77
CA PHE A 97 2.17 1.63 21.18
C PHE A 97 2.32 3.13 21.37
N ALA A 98 1.21 3.88 21.35
CA ALA A 98 1.20 5.30 21.68
C ALA A 98 1.73 5.56 23.10
N ASP A 99 1.31 4.74 24.07
CA ASP A 99 1.78 4.85 25.47
C ASP A 99 3.25 4.46 25.59
N ALA A 100 3.67 3.36 24.95
CA ALA A 100 5.08 2.94 24.92
C ALA A 100 5.99 3.98 24.26
N LEU A 101 5.55 4.58 23.16
CA LEU A 101 6.29 5.60 22.41
C LEU A 101 6.50 6.87 23.22
N VAL A 102 5.45 7.38 23.88
CA VAL A 102 5.55 8.56 24.76
C VAL A 102 6.47 8.26 25.95
N ALA A 103 6.33 7.09 26.58
CA ALA A 103 7.19 6.69 27.70
C ALA A 103 8.67 6.54 27.29
N ALA A 104 8.93 6.03 26.08
CA ALA A 104 10.30 5.84 25.57
C ALA A 104 10.96 7.16 25.14
N CYS A 105 10.22 8.08 24.52
CA CYS A 105 10.76 9.35 24.03
C CYS A 105 10.81 10.44 25.11
N GLY A 106 9.96 10.35 26.13
CA GLY A 106 9.84 11.36 27.19
C GLY A 106 9.03 12.59 26.75
N SER A 107 8.60 13.37 27.75
CA SER A 107 7.72 14.54 27.58
C SER A 107 8.35 15.68 26.80
N ASP A 108 9.69 15.77 26.77
CA ASP A 108 10.39 16.80 26.00
C ASP A 108 10.28 16.57 24.49
N ALA A 109 10.05 15.32 24.07
CA ALA A 109 9.91 14.93 22.67
C ALA A 109 8.45 14.76 22.25
N LEU A 110 7.67 14.01 23.03
CA LEU A 110 6.30 13.63 22.71
C LEU A 110 5.38 13.82 23.92
N GLU A 111 4.16 14.29 23.67
CA GLU A 111 3.12 14.41 24.68
C GLU A 111 1.86 13.64 24.30
N ARG A 112 1.17 13.11 25.32
CA ARG A 112 -0.19 12.62 25.21
C ARG A 112 -1.15 13.74 25.57
N SER A 113 -1.78 14.30 24.56
CA SER A 113 -2.74 15.40 24.69
C SER A 113 -4.11 14.97 25.27
N SER A 114 -4.92 15.95 25.66
CA SER A 114 -6.26 15.72 26.25
C SER A 114 -7.28 15.10 25.30
N ASP A 115 -7.14 15.29 23.98
CA ASP A 115 -7.96 14.61 22.97
C ASP A 115 -7.46 13.18 22.68
N GLY A 116 -6.43 12.73 23.40
CA GLY A 116 -5.89 11.39 23.32
C GLY A 116 -4.91 11.18 22.18
N ALA A 117 -4.55 12.18 21.37
CA ALA A 117 -3.51 12.02 20.35
C ALA A 117 -2.08 12.18 20.91
N VAL A 118 -1.11 11.61 20.20
CA VAL A 118 0.33 11.79 20.47
C VAL A 118 0.84 12.93 19.60
N ARG A 119 1.46 13.93 20.23
CA ARG A 119 1.98 15.14 19.57
C ARG A 119 3.47 15.32 19.80
N THR A 120 4.19 15.83 18.81
CA THR A 120 5.54 16.35 19.04
C THR A 120 5.53 17.62 19.88
N SER A 121 6.48 17.76 20.79
CA SER A 121 6.65 18.97 21.61
C SER A 121 6.72 20.23 20.75
N ALA A 122 6.01 21.28 21.17
CA ALA A 122 5.96 22.56 20.47
C ALA A 122 7.33 23.28 20.41
N SER A 123 8.27 22.90 21.28
CA SER A 123 9.65 23.41 21.26
C SER A 123 10.47 22.89 20.06
N LEU A 124 10.04 21.79 19.43
CA LEU A 124 10.72 21.16 18.31
C LEU A 124 10.20 21.72 16.98
N THR A 125 10.82 22.81 16.53
CA THR A 125 10.33 23.63 15.42
C THR A 125 10.82 23.21 14.03
N THR A 126 11.76 22.27 13.93
CA THR A 126 12.28 21.77 12.66
C THR A 126 12.10 20.25 12.52
N PRO A 127 12.00 19.73 11.28
CA PRO A 127 11.96 18.28 11.05
C PRO A 127 13.14 17.55 11.68
N ASP A 128 14.35 18.12 11.62
CA ASP A 128 15.55 17.50 12.17
C ASP A 128 15.52 17.48 13.70
N ALA A 129 15.08 18.56 14.35
CA ALA A 129 14.91 18.58 15.81
C ALA A 129 13.89 17.53 16.27
N ARG A 130 12.75 17.42 15.55
CA ARG A 130 11.74 16.38 15.82
C ARG A 130 12.29 14.98 15.65
N SER A 131 13.04 14.73 14.58
CA SER A 131 13.65 13.43 14.29
C SER A 131 14.68 13.05 15.35
N ALA A 132 15.57 13.99 15.71
CA ALA A 132 16.59 13.79 16.73
C ALA A 132 15.99 13.54 18.12
N ALA A 133 14.87 14.19 18.45
CA ALA A 133 14.22 14.03 19.74
C ALA A 133 13.57 12.66 19.94
N ILE A 134 12.98 12.07 18.88
CA ILE A 134 12.31 10.76 18.98
C ILE A 134 13.24 9.57 18.72
N ALA A 135 14.36 9.78 18.00
CA ALA A 135 15.26 8.69 17.61
C ALA A 135 15.78 7.84 18.79
N PRO A 136 16.18 8.43 19.95
CA PRO A 136 16.58 7.64 21.11
C PRO A 136 15.45 6.76 21.66
N GLY A 137 14.21 7.26 21.66
CA GLY A 137 13.05 6.51 22.11
C GLY A 137 12.70 5.35 21.17
N LEU A 138 12.78 5.56 19.85
CA LEU A 138 12.65 4.48 18.87
C LEU A 138 13.75 3.44 19.01
N ARG A 139 14.99 3.86 19.26
CA ARG A 139 16.11 2.95 19.51
C ARG A 139 15.90 2.13 20.79
N LYS A 140 15.43 2.77 21.87
CA LYS A 140 15.08 2.06 23.10
C LYS A 140 13.99 1.01 22.86
N LEU A 141 12.93 1.36 22.15
CA LEU A 141 11.86 0.41 21.80
C LEU A 141 12.35 -0.75 20.92
N HIS A 142 13.36 -0.51 20.08
CA HIS A 142 14.04 -1.59 19.36
C HIS A 142 14.83 -2.49 20.30
N ASP A 143 15.63 -1.92 21.19
CA ASP A 143 16.44 -2.67 22.15
C ASP A 143 15.58 -3.49 23.13
N ASP A 144 14.38 -3.00 23.45
CA ASP A 144 13.34 -3.68 24.23
C ASP A 144 12.56 -4.75 23.42
N GLY A 145 12.84 -4.90 22.12
CA GLY A 145 12.21 -5.89 21.24
C GLY A 145 10.80 -5.53 20.73
N VAL A 146 10.35 -4.29 20.96
CA VAL A 146 9.05 -3.79 20.48
C VAL A 146 9.11 -3.46 18.98
N ILE A 147 10.16 -2.78 18.56
CA ILE A 147 10.45 -2.52 17.14
C ILE A 147 11.43 -3.60 16.66
N THR A 148 11.04 -4.35 15.64
CA THR A 148 11.86 -5.44 15.10
C THR A 148 12.16 -5.21 13.61
N GLY A 149 13.28 -5.76 13.14
CA GLY A 149 13.66 -5.63 11.73
C GLY A 149 14.29 -4.28 11.38
N TRP A 150 15.09 -3.73 12.28
CA TRP A 150 15.89 -2.54 12.02
C TRP A 150 16.81 -2.73 10.80
N ARG A 151 16.89 -1.72 9.94
CA ARG A 151 17.60 -1.76 8.64
C ARG A 151 18.60 -0.63 8.44
N ASP A 152 18.72 0.28 9.39
CA ASP A 152 19.47 1.53 9.23
C ASP A 152 19.02 2.34 8.00
N GLU A 153 17.73 2.24 7.68
CA GLU A 153 17.09 2.89 6.55
C GLU A 153 16.07 3.90 7.05
N ILE A 154 16.23 5.15 6.66
CA ILE A 154 15.40 6.27 7.14
C ILE A 154 14.25 6.51 6.17
N PHE A 155 13.03 6.53 6.71
CA PHE A 155 11.80 6.86 5.99
C PHE A 155 11.28 8.26 6.36
N PRO A 156 10.68 8.98 5.39
CA PRO A 156 10.06 10.27 5.64
C PRO A 156 8.69 10.12 6.29
N CYS A 157 8.43 10.86 7.37
CA CYS A 157 7.07 11.08 7.87
C CYS A 157 6.50 12.35 7.25
N THR A 158 5.66 12.21 6.23
CA THR A 158 5.18 13.33 5.41
C THR A 158 3.68 13.27 5.13
N MET A 159 3.09 14.42 4.78
CA MET A 159 1.69 14.55 4.39
C MET A 159 1.38 14.04 2.98
N GLY A 160 2.41 13.78 2.18
CA GLY A 160 2.30 13.17 0.86
C GLY A 160 3.66 13.13 0.17
N TYR A 161 3.77 12.35 -0.91
CA TYR A 161 5.01 12.33 -1.71
C TYR A 161 5.33 13.73 -2.28
N GLY A 162 6.62 14.07 -2.35
CA GLY A 162 7.09 15.38 -2.85
C GLY A 162 6.85 16.55 -1.89
N ARG A 163 6.39 16.27 -0.66
CA ARG A 163 6.25 17.26 0.41
C ARG A 163 7.41 17.08 1.39
N GLU A 164 7.94 18.20 1.88
CA GLU A 164 8.96 18.22 2.93
C GLU A 164 8.54 17.31 4.11
N PRO A 165 9.42 16.40 4.55
CA PRO A 165 9.16 15.57 5.73
C PRO A 165 8.95 16.44 6.98
N LEU A 166 7.97 16.08 7.79
CA LEU A 166 7.71 16.73 9.08
C LEU A 166 8.64 16.19 10.17
N LEU A 167 9.09 14.94 10.01
CA LEU A 167 10.19 14.29 10.71
C LEU A 167 10.63 13.04 9.92
N ARG A 168 11.67 12.37 10.39
CA ARG A 168 12.26 11.16 9.81
C ARG A 168 12.36 10.07 10.87
N VAL A 169 12.09 8.83 10.48
CA VAL A 169 12.12 7.66 11.36
C VAL A 169 12.81 6.50 10.69
N GLU A 170 13.27 5.55 11.48
CA GLU A 170 13.76 4.30 10.92
C GLU A 170 12.58 3.48 10.33
N ARG A 171 12.83 2.80 9.20
CA ARG A 171 11.86 2.05 8.39
C ARG A 171 11.02 1.05 9.18
N ALA A 172 11.62 0.30 10.10
CA ALA A 172 10.94 -0.66 10.95
C ALA A 172 9.89 -0.02 11.87
N ALA A 173 10.07 1.25 12.25
CA ALA A 173 9.08 1.98 13.04
C ALA A 173 7.86 2.42 12.21
N ALA A 174 7.95 2.48 10.87
CA ALA A 174 6.94 3.13 10.03
C ALA A 174 5.53 2.52 10.17
N SER A 175 5.42 1.19 10.19
CA SER A 175 4.11 0.53 10.33
C SER A 175 3.51 0.72 11.73
N LEU A 176 4.35 0.66 12.78
CA LEU A 176 3.92 0.89 14.18
C LEU A 176 3.45 2.33 14.40
N LEU A 177 4.12 3.29 13.76
CA LEU A 177 3.72 4.71 13.75
C LEU A 177 2.49 4.97 12.88
N GLY A 178 2.10 4.01 12.04
CA GLY A 178 1.02 4.13 11.07
C GLY A 178 1.23 5.24 10.05
N VAL A 179 2.49 5.59 9.78
CA VAL A 179 2.85 6.64 8.81
C VAL A 179 2.79 6.07 7.40
N ARG A 180 2.71 6.95 6.40
CA ARG A 180 2.77 6.50 5.01
C ARG A 180 4.19 6.08 4.66
N ALA A 181 4.34 4.86 4.16
CA ALA A 181 5.58 4.37 3.56
C ALA A 181 5.50 4.46 2.02
N PHE A 182 6.65 4.67 1.40
CA PHE A 182 6.78 4.72 -0.05
C PHE A 182 7.69 3.57 -0.53
N GLY A 183 7.48 3.10 -1.74
CA GLY A 183 8.31 2.06 -2.36
C GLY A 183 8.18 2.05 -3.87
N VAL A 184 9.04 1.32 -4.54
CA VAL A 184 9.04 1.13 -6.00
C VAL A 184 8.81 -0.33 -6.34
N HIS A 185 8.10 -0.57 -7.43
CA HIS A 185 7.83 -1.93 -7.93
C HIS A 185 8.04 -1.95 -9.45
N VAL A 186 8.89 -2.85 -9.93
CA VAL A 186 9.30 -2.92 -11.34
C VAL A 186 8.75 -4.19 -11.99
N ASN A 187 7.82 -4.04 -12.94
CA ASN A 187 7.44 -5.12 -13.84
C ASN A 187 8.55 -5.29 -14.89
N GLY A 188 9.41 -6.30 -14.71
CA GLY A 188 10.37 -6.72 -15.72
C GLY A 188 9.72 -7.66 -16.71
N PHE A 189 9.69 -7.30 -17.99
CA PHE A 189 9.12 -8.16 -19.02
C PHE A 189 9.99 -8.19 -20.27
N VAL A 190 9.79 -9.20 -21.09
CA VAL A 190 10.43 -9.37 -22.39
C VAL A 190 9.36 -9.48 -23.45
N THR A 191 9.61 -8.92 -24.64
CA THR A 191 8.74 -9.10 -25.81
C THR A 191 9.45 -10.06 -26.77
N LEU A 192 8.85 -11.22 -27.01
CA LEU A 192 9.38 -12.24 -27.92
C LEU A 192 9.23 -11.82 -29.38
N ALA A 193 9.96 -12.48 -30.28
CA ALA A 193 9.87 -12.24 -31.72
C ALA A 193 8.46 -12.41 -32.32
N ASN A 194 7.61 -13.25 -31.69
CA ASN A 194 6.21 -13.45 -32.08
C ASN A 194 5.25 -12.37 -31.52
N GLY A 195 5.74 -11.41 -30.74
CA GLY A 195 4.99 -10.35 -30.10
C GLY A 195 4.36 -10.71 -28.74
N GLU A 196 4.53 -11.95 -28.26
CA GLU A 196 4.11 -12.34 -26.92
C GLU A 196 4.99 -11.68 -25.86
N ARG A 197 4.43 -11.47 -24.66
CA ARG A 197 5.17 -10.92 -23.53
C ARG A 197 5.22 -11.91 -22.39
N GLU A 198 6.42 -12.09 -21.86
CA GLU A 198 6.64 -12.88 -20.66
C GLU A 198 7.13 -11.98 -19.53
N LEU A 199 6.72 -12.29 -18.30
CA LEU A 199 7.06 -11.54 -17.11
C LEU A 199 8.17 -12.27 -16.34
N TRP A 200 9.21 -11.55 -15.95
CA TRP A 200 10.14 -12.01 -14.94
C TRP A 200 9.52 -11.86 -13.55
N VAL A 201 9.50 -12.97 -12.81
CA VAL A 201 8.95 -13.05 -11.45
C VAL A 201 10.06 -13.51 -10.52
N ALA A 202 10.37 -12.70 -9.51
CA ALA A 202 11.31 -13.09 -8.47
C ALA A 202 10.64 -14.06 -7.48
N LYS A 203 11.46 -14.89 -6.84
CA LYS A 203 11.09 -15.56 -5.60
C LYS A 203 11.96 -15.03 -4.47
N ARG A 204 11.33 -14.46 -3.45
CA ARG A 204 12.01 -13.86 -2.30
C ARG A 204 12.81 -14.91 -1.52
N ALA A 205 13.99 -14.54 -1.03
CA ALA A 205 14.79 -15.40 -0.16
C ALA A 205 14.03 -15.80 1.11
N LYS A 206 14.41 -16.94 1.70
CA LYS A 206 13.68 -17.54 2.84
C LYS A 206 13.93 -16.85 4.18
N ASP A 207 15.01 -16.08 4.27
CA ASP A 207 15.43 -15.29 5.42
C ASP A 207 14.93 -13.83 5.36
N LYS A 208 14.24 -13.43 4.28
CA LYS A 208 13.57 -12.13 4.22
C LYS A 208 12.60 -11.97 5.39
N GLN A 209 12.77 -10.87 6.12
CA GLN A 209 11.93 -10.52 7.27
C GLN A 209 10.44 -10.42 6.91
N THR A 210 10.12 -9.93 5.70
CA THR A 210 8.76 -9.81 5.19
C THR A 210 8.54 -10.74 4.02
N PHE A 211 7.48 -11.54 4.12
CA PHE A 211 6.98 -12.44 3.08
C PHE A 211 8.04 -13.40 2.50
N PRO A 212 8.77 -14.16 3.34
CA PRO A 212 9.81 -15.08 2.87
C PRO A 212 9.25 -16.16 1.93
N GLY A 213 9.99 -16.46 0.86
CA GLY A 213 9.64 -17.50 -0.13
C GLY A 213 8.43 -17.20 -1.02
N LYS A 214 7.85 -15.99 -0.95
CA LYS A 214 6.75 -15.57 -1.83
C LYS A 214 7.29 -15.10 -3.19
N LEU A 215 6.42 -15.11 -4.20
CA LEU A 215 6.70 -14.50 -5.50
C LEU A 215 6.64 -12.97 -5.39
N ASP A 216 7.44 -12.29 -6.19
CA ASP A 216 7.53 -10.83 -6.24
C ASP A 216 7.71 -10.34 -7.68
N HIS A 217 7.79 -9.02 -7.83
CA HIS A 217 8.14 -8.35 -9.10
C HIS A 217 9.57 -8.71 -9.53
N LEU A 218 10.03 -8.20 -10.68
CA LEU A 218 11.46 -8.30 -11.01
C LEU A 218 12.29 -7.69 -9.86
N VAL A 219 11.86 -6.52 -9.38
CA VAL A 219 12.48 -5.81 -8.25
C VAL A 219 11.42 -5.05 -7.46
N ALA A 220 11.56 -5.00 -6.13
CA ALA A 220 10.68 -4.22 -5.26
C ALA A 220 11.36 -3.72 -3.97
N GLY A 221 11.60 -2.40 -3.90
CA GLY A 221 12.31 -1.76 -2.80
C GLY A 221 11.47 -0.75 -2.02
N GLY A 222 11.89 -0.50 -0.77
CA GLY A 222 11.43 0.66 0.00
C GLY A 222 12.00 1.95 -0.59
N LEU A 223 11.34 3.09 -0.38
CA LEU A 223 11.85 4.40 -0.82
C LEU A 223 12.36 5.19 0.39
N PRO A 224 13.68 5.26 0.61
CA PRO A 224 14.28 6.06 1.67
C PRO A 224 13.97 7.54 1.56
N ASP A 225 14.12 8.26 2.66
CA ASP A 225 14.06 9.72 2.69
C ASP A 225 15.03 10.35 1.69
N GLY A 226 14.57 11.40 1.00
CA GLY A 226 15.36 12.15 0.02
C GLY A 226 15.65 11.42 -1.30
N MET A 227 15.31 10.15 -1.46
CA MET A 227 15.55 9.39 -2.69
C MET A 227 14.41 9.56 -3.70
N ALA A 228 14.76 9.86 -4.96
CA ALA A 228 13.77 9.85 -6.04
C ALA A 228 13.41 8.41 -6.43
N PRO A 229 12.13 8.10 -6.75
CA PRO A 229 11.70 6.77 -7.16
C PRO A 229 12.49 6.20 -8.34
N SER A 230 12.86 7.02 -9.33
CA SER A 230 13.69 6.55 -10.45
C SER A 230 15.11 6.16 -10.05
N VAL A 231 15.67 6.83 -9.04
CA VAL A 231 16.99 6.49 -8.48
C VAL A 231 16.90 5.20 -7.68
N CYS A 232 15.84 5.04 -6.88
CA CYS A 232 15.55 3.80 -6.17
C CYS A 232 15.41 2.63 -7.14
N VAL A 233 14.61 2.77 -8.21
CA VAL A 233 14.50 1.75 -9.27
C VAL A 233 15.87 1.33 -9.79
N VAL A 234 16.75 2.28 -10.12
CA VAL A 234 18.09 1.96 -10.63
C VAL A 234 18.95 1.21 -9.60
N LYS A 235 18.95 1.64 -8.33
CA LYS A 235 19.66 0.97 -7.24
C LYS A 235 19.18 -0.47 -7.08
N GLU A 236 17.88 -0.65 -6.83
CA GLU A 236 17.30 -1.96 -6.52
C GLU A 236 17.38 -2.91 -7.73
N CYS A 237 17.26 -2.39 -8.96
CA CYS A 237 17.49 -3.17 -10.18
C CYS A 237 18.89 -3.79 -10.25
N GLY A 238 19.91 -3.04 -9.81
CA GLY A 238 21.27 -3.55 -9.69
C GLY A 238 21.39 -4.61 -8.60
N GLU A 239 20.95 -4.28 -7.38
CA GLU A 239 21.15 -5.10 -6.17
C GLU A 239 20.34 -6.41 -6.16
N GLU A 240 19.07 -6.39 -6.58
CA GLU A 240 18.20 -7.58 -6.49
C GLU A 240 18.28 -8.48 -7.72
N ALA A 241 18.58 -7.91 -8.91
CA ALA A 241 18.40 -8.59 -10.20
C ALA A 241 19.60 -8.48 -11.15
N SER A 242 20.71 -7.86 -10.74
CA SER A 242 21.90 -7.63 -11.58
C SER A 242 21.59 -6.90 -12.89
N VAL A 243 20.55 -6.06 -12.92
CA VAL A 243 20.21 -5.26 -14.10
C VAL A 243 21.20 -4.10 -14.20
N PRO A 244 21.95 -3.97 -15.31
CA PRO A 244 22.93 -2.90 -15.42
C PRO A 244 22.26 -1.53 -15.49
N GLU A 245 22.92 -0.51 -14.95
CA GLU A 245 22.38 0.84 -14.79
C GLU A 245 21.80 1.42 -16.09
N TRP A 246 22.48 1.23 -17.23
CA TRP A 246 22.04 1.73 -18.53
C TRP A 246 20.71 1.12 -18.99
N LEU A 247 20.39 -0.10 -18.54
CA LEU A 247 19.13 -0.78 -18.81
C LEU A 247 18.08 -0.37 -17.79
N ALA A 248 18.42 -0.35 -16.50
CA ALA A 248 17.50 0.06 -15.44
C ALA A 248 16.96 1.50 -15.64
N LYS A 249 17.80 2.41 -16.17
CA LYS A 249 17.40 3.79 -16.53
C LYS A 249 16.31 3.87 -17.61
N GLN A 250 16.03 2.78 -18.33
CA GLN A 250 14.98 2.72 -19.34
C GLN A 250 13.60 2.41 -18.74
N ALA A 251 13.53 2.08 -17.45
CA ALA A 251 12.28 1.81 -16.76
C ALA A 251 11.34 3.03 -16.81
N LYS A 252 10.08 2.80 -17.20
CA LYS A 252 9.07 3.84 -17.39
C LYS A 252 8.10 3.85 -16.22
N PRO A 253 7.79 5.01 -15.61
CA PRO A 253 6.74 5.09 -14.62
C PRO A 253 5.38 4.83 -15.29
N VAL A 254 4.59 3.91 -14.75
CA VAL A 254 3.30 3.49 -15.33
C VAL A 254 2.11 3.70 -14.40
N GLY A 255 2.34 4.02 -13.13
CA GLY A 255 1.25 4.33 -12.21
C GLY A 255 1.67 4.36 -10.75
N VAL A 256 0.67 4.52 -9.89
CA VAL A 256 0.83 4.50 -8.43
C VAL A 256 -0.29 3.67 -7.83
N VAL A 257 0.07 2.76 -6.93
CA VAL A 257 -0.89 1.97 -6.13
C VAL A 257 -0.78 2.40 -4.68
N SER A 258 -1.90 2.70 -4.04
CA SER A 258 -1.95 3.01 -2.61
C SER A 258 -2.95 2.13 -1.90
N TYR A 259 -2.62 1.69 -0.69
CA TYR A 259 -3.52 0.86 0.12
C TYR A 259 -3.33 1.12 1.62
N ALA A 260 -4.34 0.74 2.41
CA ALA A 260 -4.30 0.82 3.87
C ALA A 260 -4.87 -0.47 4.48
N MET A 261 -4.03 -1.23 5.18
CA MET A 261 -4.41 -2.52 5.78
C MET A 261 -3.99 -2.62 7.22
N ASN A 262 -4.74 -3.45 7.96
CA ASN A 262 -4.30 -3.93 9.26
C ASN A 262 -3.21 -4.97 9.01
N TYR A 263 -1.98 -4.62 9.37
CA TYR A 263 -0.83 -5.50 9.25
C TYR A 263 -0.28 -5.79 10.64
N ASN A 264 -0.52 -7.00 11.16
CA ASN A 264 -0.12 -7.42 12.50
C ASN A 264 -0.62 -6.44 13.59
N GLY A 265 -1.86 -5.97 13.48
CA GLY A 265 -2.44 -4.99 14.39
C GLY A 265 -2.05 -3.54 14.07
N CYS A 266 -1.15 -3.27 13.13
CA CYS A 266 -0.70 -1.92 12.82
C CYS A 266 -1.42 -1.34 11.59
N CYS A 267 -1.53 -0.01 11.54
CA CYS A 267 -2.08 0.69 10.38
C CYS A 267 -1.02 0.84 9.29
N LYS A 268 -0.85 -0.18 8.44
CA LYS A 268 0.10 -0.12 7.33
C LYS A 268 -0.50 0.65 6.17
N ARG A 269 0.19 1.73 5.75
CA ARG A 269 -0.25 2.65 4.70
C ARG A 269 0.87 2.81 3.70
N ASP A 270 0.74 2.19 2.53
CA ASP A 270 1.81 2.18 1.54
C ASP A 270 1.36 2.90 0.26
N VAL A 271 2.34 3.54 -0.39
CA VAL A 271 2.22 4.12 -1.73
C VAL A 271 3.36 3.57 -2.58
N LEU A 272 3.01 2.82 -3.61
CA LEU A 272 3.92 2.10 -4.48
C LEU A 272 3.99 2.78 -5.84
N PHE A 273 5.18 3.23 -6.23
CA PHE A 273 5.45 3.74 -7.57
C PHE A 273 5.74 2.57 -8.50
N CYS A 274 4.88 2.38 -9.50
CA CYS A 274 4.97 1.24 -10.42
C CYS A 274 5.74 1.64 -11.68
N TYR A 275 6.66 0.78 -12.09
CA TYR A 275 7.49 0.93 -13.27
C TYR A 275 7.39 -0.30 -14.16
N ASP A 276 7.52 -0.07 -15.46
CA ASP A 276 7.67 -1.13 -16.46
C ASP A 276 9.08 -1.04 -17.05
N LEU A 277 9.79 -2.17 -17.09
CA LEU A 277 11.10 -2.30 -17.70
C LEU A 277 11.06 -3.44 -18.72
N GLU A 278 11.23 -3.07 -19.99
CA GLU A 278 11.42 -4.04 -21.07
C GLU A 278 12.89 -4.48 -21.09
N LEU A 279 13.11 -5.78 -20.94
CA LEU A 279 14.42 -6.42 -20.91
C LEU A 279 14.71 -7.06 -22.28
N PRO A 280 15.98 -7.13 -22.69
CA PRO A 280 16.38 -7.95 -23.84
C PRO A 280 15.95 -9.40 -23.67
N GLU A 281 15.59 -10.08 -24.76
CA GLU A 281 15.11 -11.47 -24.72
C GLU A 281 16.16 -12.44 -24.15
N ASP A 282 17.44 -12.14 -24.36
CA ASP A 282 18.62 -12.87 -23.89
C ASP A 282 19.10 -12.44 -22.50
N PHE A 283 18.50 -11.41 -21.90
CA PHE A 283 18.83 -11.01 -20.54
C PHE A 283 18.22 -11.98 -19.52
N VAL A 284 19.07 -12.45 -18.61
CA VAL A 284 18.67 -13.32 -17.48
C VAL A 284 19.06 -12.61 -16.18
N PRO A 285 18.09 -12.19 -15.35
CA PRO A 285 18.38 -11.59 -14.06
C PRO A 285 19.05 -12.59 -13.12
N VAL A 286 19.97 -12.10 -12.30
CA VAL A 286 20.73 -12.90 -11.34
C VAL A 286 20.60 -12.27 -9.95
N PRO A 287 20.21 -13.03 -8.92
CA PRO A 287 20.22 -12.53 -7.55
C PRO A 287 21.65 -12.16 -7.12
N ASP A 288 21.84 -11.00 -6.49
CA ASP A 288 23.17 -10.51 -6.08
C ASP A 288 23.28 -10.29 -4.57
N ASP A 289 22.40 -9.46 -3.99
CA ASP A 289 22.48 -9.05 -2.58
C ASP A 289 21.93 -10.05 -1.55
N GLY A 290 21.40 -11.19 -2.01
CA GLY A 290 20.79 -12.22 -1.17
C GLY A 290 19.30 -12.01 -0.86
N GLU A 291 18.67 -10.96 -1.38
CA GLU A 291 17.24 -10.73 -1.15
C GLU A 291 16.31 -11.63 -1.98
N VAL A 292 16.82 -12.13 -3.10
CA VAL A 292 16.11 -12.99 -4.06
C VAL A 292 16.71 -14.40 -4.06
N GLU A 293 15.87 -15.43 -4.02
CA GLU A 293 16.28 -16.83 -4.15
C GLU A 293 16.56 -17.21 -5.62
N ARG A 294 15.66 -16.78 -6.52
CA ARG A 294 15.75 -17.03 -7.97
C ARG A 294 14.72 -16.22 -8.76
N PHE A 295 14.83 -16.26 -10.08
CA PHE A 295 13.88 -15.71 -11.04
C PHE A 295 13.28 -16.79 -11.96
N GLU A 296 12.04 -16.61 -12.37
CA GLU A 296 11.32 -17.46 -13.33
C GLU A 296 10.55 -16.57 -14.35
N ARG A 297 10.41 -17.03 -15.61
CA ARG A 297 9.60 -16.37 -16.65
C ARG A 297 8.21 -17.01 -16.73
N PHE A 298 7.18 -16.19 -16.89
CA PHE A 298 5.77 -16.59 -17.01
C PHE A 298 5.08 -15.93 -18.20
#